data_AF-A0A3D2FLA1-F1
#
_entry.id   AF-A0A3D2FLA1-F1
#
_cell.length_a   1.000
_cell.length_b   1.000
_cell.length_c   1.000
_cell.angle_alpha   90.00
_cell.angle_beta   90.00
_cell.angle_gamma   90.00
#
_symmetry.space_group_name_H-M   'P 1'
#
loop_
_entity.id
_entity.type
_entity.pdbx_description
1 polymer ?
#
loop_
_entity_poly.entity_id
_entity_poly.type
_entity_poly.pdbx_seq_one_letter_code
_entity_poly.pdbx_strand_id
1 'polypeptide(L)'
;MKNPYENALDGLNIDDPVKSFFDWCKEREHIRIKRKNGEKSPWTSDPIFQQGRFLNTFREDDKGSKAVLQFCEPVKNSLEKLIHALFFARWCNQHTTLKRLSPSDLK
;
A
#
# COMPACT_ATOMS: atom_id res chain seq x y z
N MET A 1 -30.83 -9.18 -4.36
CA MET A 1 -29.71 -9.49 -3.43
C MET A 1 -29.70 -8.41 -2.36
N LYS A 2 -29.71 -8.76 -1.07
CA LYS A 2 -29.68 -7.78 0.03
C LYS A 2 -28.22 -7.42 0.33
N ASN A 3 -27.84 -6.15 0.25
CA ASN A 3 -26.49 -5.70 0.55
C ASN A 3 -26.26 -5.79 2.08
N PRO A 4 -25.30 -6.59 2.57
CA PRO A 4 -25.08 -6.73 4.02
C PRO A 4 -24.60 -5.44 4.70
N TYR A 5 -24.16 -4.44 3.93
CA TYR A 5 -23.65 -3.18 4.44
C TYR A 5 -24.61 -1.99 4.27
N GLU A 6 -25.83 -2.23 3.79
CA GLU A 6 -26.82 -1.18 3.46
C GLU A 6 -27.04 -0.20 4.63
N ASN A 7 -27.10 -0.72 5.85
CA ASN A 7 -27.37 0.02 7.07
C ASN A 7 -26.17 0.03 8.02
N ALA A 8 -24.96 -0.27 7.54
CA ALA A 8 -23.78 -0.45 8.39
C ALA A 8 -23.32 0.85 9.09
N LEU A 9 -23.78 2.00 8.60
CA LEU A 9 -23.44 3.32 9.15
C LEU A 9 -24.62 3.98 9.86
N ASP A 10 -25.78 3.30 9.93
CA ASP A 10 -26.97 3.85 10.56
C ASP A 10 -26.70 4.10 12.06
N GLY A 11 -26.93 5.34 12.49
CA GLY A 11 -26.68 5.77 13.87
C GLY A 11 -25.21 6.06 14.20
N LEU A 12 -24.28 5.98 13.22
CA LEU A 12 -22.91 6.40 13.42
C LEU A 12 -22.85 7.92 13.57
N ASN A 13 -22.54 8.40 14.78
CA ASN A 13 -22.23 9.80 15.03
C ASN A 13 -20.71 9.98 15.15
N ILE A 14 -20.14 10.85 14.31
CA ILE A 14 -18.73 11.24 14.38
C ILE A 14 -18.69 12.74 14.61
N ASP A 15 -18.31 13.15 15.82
CA ASP A 15 -18.37 14.55 16.24
C ASP A 15 -17.49 15.47 15.36
N ASP A 16 -16.32 14.99 14.95
CA ASP A 16 -15.43 15.67 14.00
C ASP A 16 -14.88 14.66 12.98
N PRO A 17 -15.57 14.47 11.84
CA PRO A 17 -15.18 13.47 10.84
C PRO A 17 -13.83 13.77 10.19
N VAL A 18 -13.45 15.05 10.08
CA VAL A 18 -12.18 15.45 9.48
C VAL A 18 -11.04 15.06 10.41
N LYS A 19 -11.15 15.39 11.70
CA LYS A 19 -10.17 14.99 12.70
C LYS A 19 -10.07 13.48 12.82
N SER A 20 -11.21 12.78 12.89
CA SER A 20 -11.25 11.32 12.97
C SER A 20 -10.54 10.66 11.77
N PHE A 21 -10.73 11.19 10.56
CA PHE A 21 -10.03 10.71 9.36
C PHE A 21 -8.50 10.88 9.48
N PHE A 22 -8.03 12.06 9.88
CA PHE A 22 -6.59 12.29 10.00
C PHE A 22 -5.95 11.54 11.16
N ASP A 23 -6.66 11.35 12.28
CA ASP A 23 -6.17 10.54 13.40
C ASP A 23 -6.04 9.06 12.98
N TRP A 24 -7.00 8.54 12.20
CA TRP A 24 -6.89 7.21 11.60
C TRP A 24 -5.65 7.11 10.68
N CYS A 25 -5.43 8.10 9.81
CA CYS A 25 -4.28 8.13 8.90
C CYS A 25 -2.94 8.13 9.66
N LYS A 26 -2.84 8.92 10.75
CA LYS A 26 -1.65 9.00 11.60
C LYS A 26 -1.37 7.67 12.30
N GLU A 27 -2.39 7.06 12.89
CA GLU A 27 -2.22 5.77 13.59
C GLU A 27 -1.87 4.65 12.59
N ARG A 28 -2.51 4.63 11.42
CA ARG A 28 -2.18 3.67 10.35
C ARG A 28 -0.72 3.80 9.91
N GLU A 29 -0.21 5.02 9.84
CA GLU A 29 1.16 5.32 9.46
C GLU A 29 2.15 4.96 10.57
N HIS A 30 1.82 5.23 11.82
CA HIS A 30 2.58 4.80 12.99
C HIS A 30 2.76 3.27 13.01
N ILE A 31 1.70 2.50 12.76
CA ILE A 31 1.76 1.04 12.63
C ILE A 31 2.73 0.61 11.51
N ARG A 32 2.69 1.31 10.35
CA ARG A 32 3.60 1.02 9.23
C ARG A 32 5.06 1.24 9.64
N ILE A 33 5.36 2.33 10.34
CA ILE A 33 6.71 2.66 10.84
C ILE A 33 7.20 1.58 11.82
N LYS A 34 6.39 1.20 12.81
CA LYS A 34 6.75 0.13 13.77
C LYS A 34 7.05 -1.20 13.08
N ARG A 35 6.22 -1.59 12.10
CA ARG A 35 6.46 -2.76 11.25
C ARG A 35 7.77 -2.67 10.48
N LYS A 36 8.06 -1.50 9.89
CA LYS A 36 9.32 -1.25 9.16
C LYS A 36 10.54 -1.34 10.07
N ASN A 37 10.41 -0.93 11.33
CA ASN A 37 11.47 -1.01 12.35
C ASN A 37 11.65 -2.42 12.94
N GLY A 38 10.82 -3.39 12.57
CA GLY A 38 10.90 -4.76 13.07
C GLY A 38 10.39 -4.94 14.50
N GLU A 39 9.58 -4.00 15.01
CA GLU A 39 8.97 -4.11 16.34
C GLU A 39 8.01 -5.31 16.43
N LYS A 40 7.91 -5.89 17.62
CA LYS A 40 7.02 -7.04 17.88
C LYS A 40 5.56 -6.60 17.92
N SER A 41 4.68 -7.44 17.39
CA SER A 41 3.23 -7.28 17.49
C SER A 41 2.76 -7.38 18.95
N PRO A 42 1.68 -6.69 19.37
CA PRO A 42 0.82 -5.80 18.57
C PRO A 42 1.41 -4.38 18.40
N TRP A 43 1.25 -3.81 17.20
CA TRP A 43 1.77 -2.47 16.88
C TRP A 43 0.87 -1.32 17.34
N THR A 44 -0.36 -1.63 17.73
CA THR A 44 -1.38 -0.71 18.23
C THR A 44 -2.29 -1.43 19.21
N SER A 45 -2.92 -0.72 20.13
CA SER A 45 -3.95 -1.24 21.03
C SER A 45 -5.34 -1.26 20.40
N ASP A 46 -5.54 -0.61 19.25
CA ASP A 46 -6.85 -0.54 18.59
C ASP A 46 -7.22 -1.89 17.95
N PRO A 47 -8.33 -2.53 18.38
CA PRO A 47 -8.74 -3.83 17.86
C PRO A 47 -9.15 -3.80 16.38
N ILE A 48 -9.63 -2.67 15.86
CA ILE A 48 -9.98 -2.50 14.45
C ILE A 48 -8.72 -2.64 13.61
N PHE A 49 -7.64 -1.95 13.98
CA PHE A 49 -6.36 -2.04 13.28
C PHE A 49 -5.67 -3.40 13.43
N GLN A 50 -5.91 -4.12 14.53
CA GLN A 50 -5.37 -5.47 14.72
C GLN A 50 -6.06 -6.51 13.83
N GLN A 51 -7.38 -6.37 13.61
CA GLN A 51 -8.19 -7.35 12.87
C GLN A 51 -8.37 -7.00 11.40
N GLY A 52 -8.39 -5.71 11.08
CA GLY A 52 -8.64 -5.20 9.73
C GLY A 52 -7.43 -5.29 8.80
N ARG A 53 -7.72 -5.42 7.50
CA ARG A 53 -6.70 -5.33 6.43
C ARG A 53 -6.80 -3.99 5.74
N PHE A 54 -5.96 -3.06 6.18
CA PHE A 54 -5.95 -1.70 5.64
C PHE A 54 -4.74 -1.46 4.72
N LEU A 55 -4.99 -0.72 3.64
CA LEU A 55 -3.94 -0.16 2.78
C LEU A 55 -3.03 0.78 3.58
N ASN A 56 -1.83 1.04 3.07
CA ASN A 56 -1.00 2.11 3.63
C ASN A 56 -1.60 3.47 3.26
N THR A 57 -1.41 4.45 4.14
CA THR A 57 -1.81 5.85 3.93
C THR A 57 -1.17 6.40 2.65
N PHE A 58 0.12 6.15 2.47
CA PHE A 58 0.89 6.51 1.29
C PHE A 58 0.98 5.33 0.32
N ARG A 59 0.63 5.53 -0.96
CA ARG A 59 0.56 4.44 -1.95
C ARG A 59 1.96 4.01 -2.40
N GLU A 60 2.96 4.88 -2.31
CA GLU A 60 4.37 4.56 -2.56
C GLU A 60 4.92 3.53 -1.57
N ASP A 61 4.29 3.38 -0.41
CA ASP A 61 4.75 2.46 0.62
C ASP A 61 4.30 1.01 0.42
N ASP A 62 3.35 0.79 -0.49
CA ASP A 62 2.89 -0.53 -0.85
C ASP A 62 3.99 -1.37 -1.50
N LYS A 63 3.93 -2.69 -1.24
CA LYS A 63 4.89 -3.65 -1.79
C LYS A 63 4.94 -3.62 -3.33
N GLY A 64 3.79 -3.43 -3.97
CA GLY A 64 3.68 -3.30 -5.43
C GLY A 64 4.39 -2.06 -5.95
N SER A 65 4.10 -0.89 -5.37
CA SER A 65 4.73 0.38 -5.74
C SER A 65 6.25 0.34 -5.56
N LYS A 66 6.73 -0.16 -4.41
CA LYS A 66 8.16 -0.35 -4.15
C LYS A 66 8.82 -1.27 -5.18
N ALA A 67 8.16 -2.36 -5.57
CA ALA A 67 8.71 -3.29 -6.56
C ALA A 67 8.78 -2.66 -7.96
N VAL A 68 7.78 -1.86 -8.36
CA VAL A 68 7.82 -1.13 -9.64
C VAL A 68 9.00 -0.15 -9.65
N LEU A 69 9.17 0.64 -8.58
CA LEU A 69 10.28 1.58 -8.45
C LEU A 69 11.62 0.86 -8.52
N GLN A 70 11.80 -0.22 -7.75
CA GLN A 70 13.03 -1.02 -7.74
C GLN A 70 13.34 -1.65 -9.10
N PHE A 71 12.31 -2.16 -9.81
CA PHE A 71 12.48 -2.75 -11.14
C PHE A 71 12.89 -1.71 -12.18
N CYS A 72 12.36 -0.49 -12.11
CA CYS A 72 12.65 0.58 -13.07
C CYS A 72 13.94 1.35 -12.77
N GLU A 73 14.43 1.30 -11.53
CA GLU A 73 15.61 2.05 -11.08
C GLU A 73 16.85 1.89 -11.99
N PRO A 74 17.23 0.69 -12.47
CA PRO A 74 18.40 0.52 -13.33
C PRO A 74 18.29 1.22 -14.70
N VAL A 75 17.07 1.54 -15.15
CA VAL A 75 16.80 2.13 -16.47
C VAL A 75 16.26 3.56 -16.40
N LYS A 76 16.20 4.16 -15.21
CA LYS A 76 15.57 5.48 -14.95
C LYS A 76 16.10 6.62 -15.83
N ASN A 77 17.36 6.55 -16.26
CA ASN A 77 18.01 7.58 -17.08
C ASN A 77 17.78 7.41 -18.59
N SER A 78 17.08 6.37 -19.03
CA SER A 78 16.73 6.12 -20.43
C SER A 78 15.21 6.09 -20.55
N LEU A 79 14.62 7.13 -21.13
CA LEU A 79 13.17 7.27 -21.26
C LEU A 79 12.54 6.05 -21.96
N GLU A 80 13.13 5.61 -23.07
CA GLU A 80 12.67 4.44 -23.84
C GLU A 80 12.62 3.18 -22.97
N LYS A 81 13.73 2.84 -22.30
CA LYS A 81 13.82 1.65 -21.44
C LYS A 81 12.93 1.77 -20.21
N LEU A 82 12.80 2.97 -19.65
CA LEU A 82 11.92 3.25 -18.52
C LEU A 82 10.46 3.02 -18.89
N ILE A 83 10.02 3.49 -20.06
CA ILE A 83 8.67 3.24 -20.57
C ILE A 83 8.43 1.73 -20.67
N HIS A 84 9.32 0.98 -21.34
CA HIS A 84 9.15 -0.48 -21.47
C HIS A 84 9.11 -1.19 -20.11
N ALA A 85 10.01 -0.83 -19.19
CA ALA A 85 10.05 -1.41 -17.85
C ALA A 85 8.77 -1.09 -17.05
N LEU A 86 8.27 0.15 -17.12
CA LEU A 86 7.03 0.57 -16.46
C LEU A 86 5.82 -0.17 -17.02
N PHE A 87 5.68 -0.25 -18.34
CA PHE A 87 4.59 -0.97 -18.98
C PHE A 87 4.59 -2.45 -18.59
N PHE A 88 5.75 -3.10 -18.65
CA PHE A 88 5.89 -4.49 -18.20
C PHE A 88 5.53 -4.65 -16.72
N ALA A 89 6.05 -3.77 -15.86
CA ALA A 89 5.81 -3.85 -14.42
C ALA A 89 4.33 -3.67 -14.06
N ARG A 90 3.63 -2.77 -14.75
CA ARG A 90 2.19 -2.53 -14.58
C ARG A 90 1.33 -3.61 -15.21
N TRP A 91 1.75 -4.21 -16.31
CA TRP A 91 1.07 -5.35 -16.92
C TRP A 91 1.16 -6.61 -16.05
N CYS A 92 2.36 -6.92 -15.53
CA CYS A 92 2.55 -8.04 -14.60
C CYS A 92 1.83 -7.83 -13.26
N ASN A 93 1.84 -6.59 -12.75
CA ASN A 93 1.20 -6.15 -11.50
C ASN A 93 1.45 -7.08 -10.28
N GLN A 94 2.61 -7.74 -10.24
CA GLN A 94 2.97 -8.64 -9.15
C GLN A 94 4.42 -8.44 -8.68
N HIS A 95 4.58 -7.94 -7.45
CA HIS A 95 5.86 -7.68 -6.80
C HIS A 95 6.80 -8.89 -6.72
N THR A 96 6.29 -10.12 -6.56
CA THR A 96 7.15 -11.31 -6.51
C THR A 96 7.79 -11.63 -7.85
N THR A 97 7.09 -11.35 -8.96
CA THR A 97 7.62 -11.55 -10.31
C THR A 97 8.67 -10.48 -10.63
N LEU A 98 8.38 -9.22 -10.31
CA LEU A 98 9.34 -8.12 -10.51
C LEU A 98 10.61 -8.26 -9.68
N LYS A 99 10.58 -8.99 -8.55
CA LYS A 99 11.77 -9.32 -7.76
C LYS A 99 12.64 -10.43 -8.37
N ARG A 100 12.10 -11.23 -9.29
CA ARG A 100 12.81 -12.34 -9.96
C ARG A 100 13.38 -11.95 -11.31
N LEU A 101 12.92 -10.84 -11.86
CA LEU A 101 13.30 -10.33 -13.18
C LEU A 101 14.05 -9.01 -13.03
N SER A 102 14.73 -8.65 -14.10
CA SER A 102 15.39 -7.38 -14.32
C SER A 102 14.93 -6.81 -15.67
N PRO A 103 15.04 -5.49 -15.90
CA PRO A 103 14.75 -4.91 -17.20
C PRO A 103 15.55 -5.55 -18.36
N SER A 104 16.73 -6.10 -18.09
CA SER A 104 17.53 -6.82 -19.10
C SER A 104 16.95 -8.16 -19.54
N ASP A 105 16.00 -8.73 -18.80
CA ASP A 105 15.29 -9.95 -19.18
C ASP A 105 14.17 -9.70 -20.20
N LEU A 106 13.86 -8.42 -20.49
CA LEU A 106 12.80 -7.99 -21.42
C LEU A 106 13.30 -7.80 -22.86
N LYS A 107 14.47 -8.33 -23.21
CA LYS A 107 15.09 -8.20 -24.53
C LYS A 107 14.31 -8.93 -25.62
#